data_AF-A0A380GXY7-F1
#
_entry.id   AF-A0A380GXY7-F1
#
_cell.length_a   1.000
_cell.length_b   1.000
_cell.length_c   1.000
_cell.angle_alpha   90.00
_cell.angle_beta   90.00
_cell.angle_gamma   90.00
#
_symmetry.space_group_name_H-M   'P 1'
#
loop_
_entity.id
_entity.type
_entity.pdbx_description
1 polymer ?
#
loop_
_entity_poly.entity_id
_entity_poly.type
_entity_poly.pdbx_seq_one_letter_code
_entity_poly.pdbx_strand_id
1 'polypeptide(L)' 'MGRRGQPAELAPSYVFLATHADSSYVTGQVVHVNGGDFITS' A
#
# COMPACT_ATOMS: atom_id res chain seq x y z
N MET A 1 13.39 -2.82 -3.86
CA MET A 1 13.88 -3.43 -2.60
C MET A 1 14.75 -4.68 -2.79
N GLY A 2 15.12 -5.10 -4.01
CA GLY A 2 16.11 -6.18 -4.23
C GLY A 2 15.73 -7.58 -3.71
N ARG A 3 14.58 -7.75 -3.05
CA ARG A 3 14.07 -9.01 -2.49
C ARG A 3 12.56 -9.11 -2.65
N ARG A 4 12.03 -10.32 -2.43
CA ARG A 4 10.59 -10.55 -2.30
C ARG A 4 10.06 -9.85 -1.04
N GLY A 5 8.90 -9.22 -1.18
CA GLY A 5 8.17 -8.64 -0.06
C GLY A 5 7.61 -9.74 0.83
N GLN A 6 7.55 -9.47 2.13
CA GLN A 6 6.95 -10.37 3.11
C GLN A 6 5.49 -9.97 3.36
N PRO A 7 4.60 -10.92 3.69
CA PRO A 7 3.18 -10.62 3.93
C PRO A 7 2.94 -9.49 4.95
N ALA A 8 3.77 -9.45 6.01
CA ALA A 8 3.72 -8.40 7.03
C ALA A 8 4.00 -6.99 6.48
N GLU A 9 4.64 -6.87 5.32
CA GLU A 9 4.93 -5.59 4.65
C GLU A 9 3.75 -5.13 3.77
N LEU A 10 2.84 -6.03 3.38
CA LEU A 10 1.60 -5.68 2.67
C LEU A 10 0.44 -5.38 3.61
N ALA A 11 0.38 -6.05 4.77
CA ALA A 11 -0.70 -5.91 5.74
C ALA A 11 -1.03 -4.45 6.13
N PRO A 12 -0.06 -3.54 6.36
CA PRO A 12 -0.33 -2.15 6.74
C PRO A 12 -1.14 -1.39 5.69
N SER A 13 -1.01 -1.71 4.41
CA SER A 13 -1.78 -1.04 3.35
C SER A 13 -3.27 -1.36 3.41
N TYR A 14 -3.62 -2.59 3.80
CA TYR A 14 -5.01 -2.95 4.07
C TYR A 14 -5.54 -2.24 5.31
N VAL A 15 -4.74 -2.20 6.38
CA VAL A 15 -5.10 -1.50 7.62
C VAL A 15 -5.33 -0.01 7.34
N PHE A 16 -4.44 0.65 6.59
CA PHE A 16 -4.60 2.04 6.18
C PHE A 16 -5.93 2.28 5.46
N LEU A 17 -6.26 1.47 4.45
CA LEU A 17 -7.50 1.61 3.68
C LEU A 17 -8.75 1.27 4.51
N ALA A 18 -8.64 0.39 5.51
CA ALA A 18 -9.74 0.05 6.41
C ALA A 18 -9.94 1.08 7.53
N THR A 19 -8.87 1.79 7.92
CA THR A 19 -8.92 2.75 9.02
C THR A 19 -9.44 4.10 8.55
N HIS A 20 -10.67 4.44 8.92
CA HIS A 20 -11.29 5.73 8.59
C HIS A 20 -10.45 6.93 9.05
N ALA A 21 -9.82 6.86 10.24
CA ALA A 21 -8.99 7.95 10.77
C ALA A 21 -7.77 8.25 9.88
N ASP A 22 -7.26 7.25 9.15
CA ASP A 22 -6.04 7.38 8.34
C ASP A 22 -6.36 7.67 6.86
N SER A 23 -7.53 7.24 6.37
CA SER A 23 -7.86 7.27 4.93
C SER A 23 -9.21 7.90 4.59
N SER A 24 -9.83 8.67 5.51
CA SER A 24 -11.17 9.29 5.31
C SER A 24 -11.35 10.09 4.01
N TYR A 25 -10.27 10.60 3.42
CA TYR A 25 -10.29 11.37 2.17
C TYR A 25 -9.71 10.62 0.96
N VAL A 26 -9.36 9.34 1.10
CA VAL A 26 -8.78 8.52 0.04
C VAL A 26 -9.85 7.57 -0.50
N THR A 27 -10.28 7.79 -1.75
CA THR A 27 -11.30 6.97 -2.41
C THR A 27 -10.94 6.66 -3.86
N GLY A 28 -11.33 5.47 -4.33
CA GLY A 28 -11.08 5.00 -5.70
C GLY A 28 -9.61 4.77 -6.08
N GLN A 29 -8.68 4.85 -5.12
CA GLN A 29 -7.25 4.71 -5.36
C GLN A 29 -6.79 3.25 -5.33
N VAL A 30 -5.79 2.94 -6.14
CA VAL A 30 -5.04 1.67 -6.09
C VAL A 30 -3.66 1.93 -5.51
N VAL A 31 -3.32 1.24 -4.42
CA VAL A 31 -2.02 1.37 -3.76
C VAL A 31 -1.11 0.21 -4.19
N HIS A 32 -0.07 0.52 -4.97
CA HIS A 32 0.91 -0.47 -5.41
C HIS A 32 2.01 -0.68 -4.36
N VAL A 33 1.95 -1.79 -3.63
CA VAL A 33 2.99 -2.22 -2.68
C VAL A 33 3.95 -3.19 -3.38
N ASN A 34 4.84 -2.67 -4.20
CA ASN A 34 5.71 -3.47 -5.07
C ASN A 34 7.21 -3.35 -4.74
N GLY A 35 7.57 -2.65 -3.65
CA GLY A 35 8.98 -2.45 -3.28
C GLY A 35 9.77 -1.56 -4.27
N GLY A 36 9.09 -0.75 -5.08
CA GLY A 36 9.68 0.16 -6.07
C GLY A 36 9.90 -0.45 -7.45
N ASP A 37 9.28 -1.60 -7.74
CA ASP A 37 9.46 -2.32 -9.02
C ASP A 37 8.72 -1.64 -10.18
N PHE A 38 7.59 -0.99 -9.89
CA PHE A 38 6.86 -0.15 -10.84
C PHE A 38 6.59 1.22 -10.23
N ILE A 39 7.04 2.26 -10.94
CA ILE A 39 6.84 3.67 -10.60
C ILE A 39 6.38 4.37 -11.89
N THR A 40 5.24 5.06 -11.82
CA THR A 40 4.76 5.92 -12.92
C THR A 40 5.02 7.39 -12.56
N SER A 41 5.33 8.22 -13.57
CA SER A 41 5.41 9.68 -13.45
C SER A 41 4.07 10.35 -13.68
#